data_AF-A0ABD0Y2X8-F1
#
_entry.id   AF-A0ABD0Y2X8-F1
#
_cell.length_a   1.000
_cell.length_b   1.000
_cell.length_c   1.000
_cell.angle_alpha   90.00
_cell.angle_beta   90.00
_cell.angle_gamma   90.00
#
_symmetry.space_group_name_H-M   'P 1'
#
loop_
_entity.id
_entity.type
_entity.pdbx_description
1 polymer ?
#
loop_
_entity_poly.entity_id
_entity_poly.type
_entity_poly.pdbx_seq_one_letter_code
_entity_poly.pdbx_strand_id
1 'polypeptide(L)'
;MVKADGKSFTFLNAKCEASHIMKRNPRKVTWTVLYRRKHKKGQEEEQSKKRTRRTQKFQRAIVGASLADIMAKRNMKPEFRKAQREQAIRAAKEQKKAQKAAKKPEKAAPKVYISKLL
;
A
#
# COMPACT_ATOMS: atom_id res chain seq x y z
N MET A 1 -32.27 1.22 -40.53
CA MET A 1 -32.86 2.57 -40.34
C MET A 1 -31.82 3.50 -39.73
N VAL A 2 -31.50 4.62 -40.40
CA VAL A 2 -30.63 5.66 -39.84
C VAL A 2 -31.50 6.84 -39.45
N LYS A 3 -31.39 7.30 -38.21
CA LYS A 3 -32.14 8.46 -37.71
C LYS A 3 -31.41 9.77 -38.05
N ALA A 4 -32.13 10.89 -38.01
CA ALA A 4 -31.56 12.23 -38.18
C ALA A 4 -30.44 12.57 -37.17
N ASP A 5 -30.43 11.92 -36.00
CA ASP A 5 -29.35 12.03 -35.00
C ASP A 5 -28.12 11.14 -35.31
N GLY A 6 -28.01 10.60 -36.53
CA GLY A 6 -26.88 9.78 -36.99
C GLY A 6 -26.85 8.35 -36.44
N LYS A 7 -27.76 7.98 -35.53
CA LYS A 7 -27.82 6.63 -34.97
C LYS A 7 -28.40 5.64 -35.98
N SER A 8 -27.67 4.56 -36.21
CA SER A 8 -28.11 3.45 -37.06
C SER A 8 -28.74 2.33 -36.22
N PHE A 9 -29.85 1.79 -36.72
CA PHE A 9 -30.54 0.63 -36.18
C PHE A 9 -30.61 -0.46 -37.25
N THR A 10 -30.17 -1.65 -36.89
CA THR A 10 -30.25 -2.86 -37.70
C THR A 10 -31.43 -3.72 -37.23
N PHE A 11 -32.34 -4.05 -38.14
CA PHE A 11 -33.49 -4.91 -37.85
C PHE A 11 -33.38 -6.22 -38.63
N LEU A 12 -33.80 -7.33 -38.01
CA LEU A 12 -33.80 -8.64 -38.65
C LEU A 12 -34.94 -8.79 -39.67
N ASN A 13 -36.11 -8.22 -39.37
CA ASN A 13 -37.33 -8.34 -40.19
C ASN A 13 -38.29 -7.17 -39.93
N ALA A 14 -39.36 -7.09 -40.72
CA ALA A 14 -40.39 -6.05 -40.63
C ALA A 14 -41.09 -6.00 -39.26
N LYS A 15 -41.24 -7.14 -38.56
CA LYS A 15 -41.84 -7.20 -37.21
C LYS A 15 -41.01 -6.42 -36.18
N CYS A 16 -39.69 -6.55 -36.25
CA CYS A 16 -38.76 -5.81 -35.39
C CYS A 16 -38.83 -4.30 -35.67
N GLU A 17 -38.84 -3.93 -36.95
CA GLU A 17 -38.91 -2.54 -37.39
C GLU A 17 -40.23 -1.86 -36.98
N ALA A 18 -41.37 -2.49 -37.28
CA ALA A 18 -42.69 -1.95 -36.91
C ALA A 18 -42.81 -1.77 -35.39
N SER A 19 -42.30 -2.72 -34.59
CA SER A 19 -42.29 -2.60 -33.13
C SER A 19 -41.45 -1.43 -32.63
N HIS A 20 -40.33 -1.14 -33.31
CA HIS A 20 -39.46 0.00 -33.02
C HIS A 20 -40.12 1.34 -33.39
N ILE A 21 -40.79 1.41 -34.54
CA ILE A 21 -41.55 2.61 -34.98
C ILE A 21 -42.69 2.90 -34.01
N MET A 22 -43.40 1.86 -33.54
CA MET A 22 -44.41 1.96 -32.48
C MET A 22 -43.84 2.29 -31.09
N LYS A 23 -42.53 2.52 -30.97
CA LYS A 23 -41.82 2.87 -29.72
C LYS A 23 -42.02 1.84 -28.59
N ARG A 24 -42.24 0.57 -28.94
CA ARG A 24 -42.38 -0.52 -27.94
C ARG A 24 -41.04 -0.77 -27.26
N ASN A 25 -41.03 -0.86 -25.93
CA ASN A 25 -39.80 -1.13 -25.19
C ASN A 25 -39.42 -2.63 -25.31
N PRO A 26 -38.26 -2.98 -25.89
CA PRO A 26 -37.85 -4.38 -26.04
C PRO A 26 -37.78 -5.11 -24.68
N ARG A 27 -37.53 -4.42 -23.57
CA ARG A 27 -37.51 -5.01 -22.21
C ARG A 27 -38.90 -5.42 -21.69
N LYS A 28 -39.99 -5.07 -22.40
CA LYS A 28 -41.36 -5.52 -22.14
C LYS A 28 -41.87 -6.53 -23.17
N VAL A 29 -41.14 -6.74 -24.27
CA VAL A 29 -41.52 -7.68 -25.34
C VAL A 29 -40.89 -9.05 -25.06
N THR A 30 -41.73 -10.02 -24.72
CA THR A 30 -41.36 -11.31 -24.09
C THR A 30 -40.35 -12.15 -24.86
N TRP A 31 -40.40 -12.14 -26.18
CA TRP A 31 -39.55 -12.97 -27.04
C TRP A 31 -38.17 -12.36 -27.32
N THR A 32 -37.91 -11.10 -26.93
CA THR A 32 -36.63 -10.46 -27.21
C THR A 32 -35.52 -10.92 -26.25
N VAL A 33 -34.27 -10.90 -26.73
CA VAL A 33 -33.10 -11.20 -25.90
C VAL A 33 -33.00 -10.26 -24.69
N LEU A 34 -33.34 -8.98 -24.86
CA LEU A 34 -33.31 -7.98 -23.78
C LEU A 34 -34.31 -8.28 -22.67
N TYR A 35 -35.53 -8.69 -23.03
CA TYR A 35 -36.51 -9.17 -22.06
C TYR A 35 -36.01 -10.42 -21.34
N ARG A 36 -35.48 -11.40 -22.07
CA ARG A 36 -34.98 -12.65 -21.50
C ARG A 36 -33.82 -12.40 -20.51
N ARG A 37 -32.86 -11.52 -20.85
CA ARG A 37 -31.79 -11.09 -19.93
C ARG A 37 -32.32 -10.40 -18.67
N LYS A 38 -33.29 -9.48 -18.82
CA LYS A 38 -33.89 -8.78 -17.66
C LYS A 38 -34.61 -9.74 -16.71
N HIS A 39 -35.28 -10.75 -17.25
CA HIS A 39 -36.07 -11.72 -16.48
C HIS A 39 -35.33 -13.04 -16.22
N LYS A 40 -33.99 -13.06 -16.41
CA LYS A 40 -33.14 -14.22 -16.17
C LYS A 40 -33.65 -15.51 -16.86
N LYS A 41 -34.19 -15.37 -18.07
CA LYS A 41 -34.66 -16.49 -18.89
C LYS A 41 -33.54 -16.94 -19.84
N GLY A 42 -33.22 -18.23 -19.81
CA GLY A 42 -32.18 -18.85 -20.64
C GLY A 42 -30.98 -19.31 -19.81
N GLN A 43 -30.03 -19.96 -20.49
CA GLN A 43 -28.77 -20.36 -19.88
C GLN A 43 -27.92 -19.11 -19.65
N GLU A 44 -27.60 -18.80 -18.39
CA GLU A 44 -26.40 -18.03 -18.09
C GLU A 44 -25.24 -18.97 -18.42
N GLU A 45 -24.60 -18.81 -19.58
CA GLU A 45 -23.23 -19.33 -19.74
C GLU A 45 -22.47 -18.80 -18.52
N GLU A 46 -22.13 -19.70 -17.61
CA GLU A 46 -21.58 -19.40 -16.29
C GLU A 46 -20.59 -18.26 -16.44
N GLN A 47 -21.04 -17.06 -16.07
CA GLN A 47 -20.14 -15.94 -15.94
C GLN A 47 -19.41 -16.21 -14.63
N SER A 48 -18.48 -17.17 -14.69
CA SER A 48 -17.59 -17.51 -13.61
C SER A 48 -17.02 -16.20 -13.11
N LYS A 49 -17.40 -15.83 -11.88
CA LYS A 49 -16.95 -14.60 -11.26
C LYS A 49 -15.44 -14.58 -11.40
N LYS A 50 -14.90 -13.64 -12.19
CA LYS A 50 -13.46 -13.48 -12.36
C LYS A 50 -12.85 -13.15 -11.00
N ARG A 51 -12.39 -14.18 -10.29
CA ARG A 51 -11.62 -14.04 -9.07
C ARG A 51 -10.18 -13.79 -9.49
N THR A 52 -9.91 -12.58 -9.94
CA THR A 52 -8.64 -12.24 -10.60
C THR A 52 -7.53 -11.98 -9.57
N ARG A 53 -7.22 -13.00 -8.75
CA ARG A 53 -6.01 -13.16 -7.90
C ARG A 53 -5.72 -12.05 -6.86
N ARG A 54 -5.29 -12.47 -5.66
CA ARG A 54 -4.52 -11.63 -4.72
C ARG A 54 -3.16 -12.28 -4.50
N THR A 55 -2.09 -11.58 -4.91
CA THR A 55 -0.72 -12.08 -4.76
C THR A 55 -0.09 -11.44 -3.53
N GLN A 56 0.45 -12.25 -2.62
CA GLN A 56 1.25 -11.76 -1.50
C GLN A 56 2.67 -12.34 -1.61
N LYS A 57 3.68 -11.48 -1.57
CA LYS A 57 5.09 -11.87 -1.65
C LYS A 57 5.78 -11.57 -0.33
N PHE A 58 6.59 -12.51 0.13
CA PHE A 58 7.34 -12.41 1.39
C PHE A 58 8.82 -12.71 1.20
N GLN A 59 9.55 -12.51 2.30
CA GLN A 59 10.91 -11.97 2.35
C GLN A 59 11.98 -12.93 1.82
N ARG A 60 12.93 -12.37 1.05
CA ARG A 60 14.08 -13.06 0.44
C ARG A 60 15.34 -12.80 1.29
N ALA A 61 16.27 -13.74 1.28
CA ALA A 61 17.60 -13.55 1.87
C ALA A 61 18.36 -12.42 1.14
N ILE A 62 19.29 -11.76 1.84
CA ILE A 62 20.12 -10.68 1.29
C ILE A 62 21.59 -11.11 1.43
N VAL A 63 22.43 -10.78 0.45
CA VAL A 63 23.88 -11.05 0.55
C VAL A 63 24.43 -10.33 1.78
N GLY A 64 25.08 -11.07 2.70
CA GLY A 64 25.60 -10.55 3.97
C GLY A 64 24.72 -10.80 5.20
N ALA A 65 23.50 -11.33 5.05
CA ALA A 65 22.70 -11.84 6.18
C ALA A 65 21.75 -12.95 5.71
N SER A 66 21.83 -14.12 6.33
CA SER A 66 20.94 -15.22 5.98
C SER A 66 19.48 -14.88 6.33
N LEU A 67 18.53 -15.54 5.67
CA LEU A 67 17.10 -15.36 5.99
C LEU A 67 16.80 -15.69 7.46
N ALA A 68 17.53 -16.64 8.05
CA ALA A 68 17.41 -17.01 9.45
C ALA A 68 17.84 -15.88 10.39
N ASP A 69 18.95 -15.20 10.09
CA ASP A 69 19.43 -14.07 10.89
C ASP A 69 18.46 -12.89 10.88
N ILE A 70 17.83 -12.65 9.71
CA ILE A 70 16.81 -11.61 9.53
C ILE A 70 15.57 -11.94 10.36
N MET A 71 15.09 -13.18 10.32
CA MET A 71 13.92 -13.59 11.12
C MET A 71 14.22 -13.55 12.62
N ALA A 72 15.40 -14.01 13.05
CA ALA A 72 15.81 -13.99 14.45
C ALA A 72 15.82 -12.57 15.01
N LYS A 73 16.41 -11.62 14.26
CA LYS A 73 16.42 -10.20 14.67
C LYS A 73 15.03 -9.58 14.66
N ARG A 74 14.20 -9.90 13.67
CA ARG A 74 12.83 -9.37 13.54
C ARG A 74 11.92 -9.85 14.67
N ASN A 75 12.05 -11.11 15.06
CA ASN A 75 11.17 -11.75 16.04
C ASN A 75 11.59 -11.49 17.50
N MET A 76 12.66 -10.73 17.74
CA MET A 76 13.02 -10.31 19.11
C MET A 76 11.89 -9.50 19.74
N LYS A 77 11.56 -9.79 21.00
CA LYS A 77 10.46 -9.13 21.72
C LYS A 77 10.70 -7.61 21.81
N PRO A 78 9.64 -6.77 21.77
CA PRO A 78 9.78 -5.33 21.87
C PRO A 78 10.53 -4.85 23.12
N GLU A 79 10.42 -5.57 24.23
CA GLU A 79 11.12 -5.29 25.49
C GLU A 79 12.64 -5.38 25.33
N PHE A 80 13.14 -6.44 24.69
CA PHE A 80 14.55 -6.61 24.40
C PHE A 80 15.08 -5.49 23.49
N ARG A 81 14.28 -5.07 22.49
CA ARG A 81 14.65 -3.95 21.59
C ARG A 81 14.70 -2.61 22.34
N LYS A 82 13.78 -2.39 23.29
CA LYS A 82 13.77 -1.17 24.11
C LYS A 82 14.99 -1.12 25.04
N ALA A 83 15.32 -2.22 25.70
CA ALA A 83 16.50 -2.31 26.56
C ALA A 83 17.80 -2.01 25.80
N GLN A 84 17.99 -2.62 24.64
CA GLN A 84 19.16 -2.35 23.79
C GLN A 84 19.22 -0.89 23.33
N ARG A 85 18.06 -0.29 22.98
CA ARG A 85 17.98 1.12 22.62
C ARG A 85 18.35 2.04 23.79
N GLU A 86 17.86 1.76 24.98
CA GLU A 86 18.15 2.57 26.18
C GLU A 86 19.63 2.50 26.57
N GLN A 87 20.23 1.31 26.49
CA GLN A 87 21.66 1.12 26.70
C GLN A 87 22.50 1.91 25.68
N ALA A 88 22.14 1.84 24.39
CA ALA A 88 22.82 2.61 23.34
C ALA A 88 22.70 4.12 23.55
N ILE A 89 21.52 4.62 23.94
CA ILE A 89 21.29 6.03 24.26
C ILE A 89 22.14 6.47 25.45
N ARG A 90 22.23 5.64 26.49
CA ARG A 90 23.06 5.92 27.67
C ARG A 90 24.53 6.02 27.29
N ALA A 91 25.05 5.03 26.58
CA ALA A 91 26.43 5.03 26.10
C ALA A 91 26.75 6.27 25.24
N ALA A 92 25.85 6.63 24.32
CA ALA A 92 26.02 7.84 23.49
C ALA A 92 26.02 9.13 24.32
N LYS A 93 25.16 9.23 25.34
CA LYS A 93 25.13 10.39 26.26
C LYS A 93 26.43 10.48 27.08
N GLU A 94 26.95 9.36 27.54
CA GLU A 94 28.21 9.30 28.29
C GLU A 94 29.40 9.68 27.42
N GLN A 95 29.50 9.15 26.20
CA GLN A 95 30.52 9.56 25.22
C GLN A 95 30.43 11.06 24.91
N LYS A 96 29.24 11.61 24.73
CA LYS A 96 29.06 13.05 24.48
C LYS A 96 29.45 13.90 25.69
N LYS A 97 29.21 13.44 26.92
CA LYS A 97 29.68 14.12 28.14
C LYS A 97 31.20 14.08 28.25
N ALA A 98 31.82 12.94 27.99
CA ALA A 98 33.28 12.79 27.98
C ALA A 98 33.93 13.68 26.91
N GLN A 99 33.39 13.71 25.70
CA GLN A 99 33.87 14.62 24.65
C GLN A 99 33.68 16.10 25.00
N LYS A 100 32.60 16.47 25.70
CA LYS A 100 32.41 17.85 26.19
C LYS A 100 33.34 18.20 27.34
N ALA A 101 33.67 17.25 28.21
CA ALA A 101 34.65 17.43 29.28
C ALA A 101 36.07 17.59 28.71
N ALA A 102 36.43 16.77 27.71
CA ALA A 102 37.70 16.90 26.98
C ALA A 102 37.82 18.21 26.17
N LYS A 103 36.70 18.80 25.76
CA LYS A 103 36.65 20.10 25.06
C LYS A 103 36.50 21.31 25.99
N LYS A 104 36.39 21.13 27.32
CA LYS A 104 36.45 22.26 28.27
C LYS A 104 37.92 22.63 28.46
N PRO A 105 38.34 23.89 28.17
CA PRO A 105 39.70 24.31 28.46
C PRO A 105 39.93 24.28 29.98
N GLU A 106 41.04 23.69 30.42
CA GLU A 106 41.50 23.77 31.81
C GLU A 106 41.56 25.25 32.20
N LYS A 107 40.82 25.63 33.23
CA LYS A 107 40.99 26.95 33.85
C LYS A 107 42.37 26.96 34.49
N ALA A 108 43.29 27.73 33.91
CA ALA A 108 44.63 27.95 34.42
C ALA A 108 44.58 28.32 35.91
N ALA A 109 45.34 27.57 36.72
CA ALA A 109 45.46 27.82 38.15
C ALA A 109 46.06 29.22 38.41
N PRO A 110 45.60 29.95 39.45
CA PRO A 110 46.12 31.27 39.76
C PRO A 110 47.58 31.18 40.20
N LYS A 111 48.48 31.90 39.51
CA LYS A 111 49.90 32.03 39.88
C LYS A 111 50.00 32.81 41.20
N VAL A 112 50.34 32.11 42.27
CA VAL A 112 50.72 32.72 43.55
C VAL A 112 52.17 33.20 43.45
N TYR A 113 52.38 34.52 43.45
CA TYR A 113 53.71 35.11 43.58
C TYR A 113 54.11 35.11 45.06
N ILE A 114 55.21 34.42 45.40
CA ILE A 114 55.85 34.50 46.71
C ILE A 114 56.99 35.52 46.59
N SER A 115 56.84 36.68 47.24
CA SER A 115 57.90 37.68 47.35
C SER A 115 58.94 37.26 48.39
N LYS A 116 60.20 37.10 47.97
CA LYS A 116 61.35 36.96 48.87
C LYS A 116 61.69 38.32 49.48
N LEU A 117 61.66 38.39 50.80
CA LEU A 117 62.20 39.48 51.63
C LEU A 117 63.73 39.53 51.47
N LEU A 118 64.26 40.74 51.30
CA LEU A 118 65.65 41.13 51.56
C LEU A 118 65.67 41.91 52.88
#